data_AF-A0A6U4YMJ1-F1
#
_entry.id   AF-A0A6U4YMJ1-F1
#
_cell.length_a   1.000
_cell.length_b   1.000
_cell.length_c   1.000
_cell.angle_alpha   90.00
_cell.angle_beta   90.00
_cell.angle_gamma   90.00
#
_symmetry.space_group_name_H-M   'P 1'
#
loop_
_entity.id
_entity.type
_entity.pdbx_description
1 polymer ?
#
loop_
_entity_poly.entity_id
_entity_poly.type
_entity_poly.pdbx_seq_one_letter_code
_entity_poly.pdbx_strand_id
1 'polypeptide(L)'
;MELLHLTACLGLARTEGDKPELVVLKAKRGFVTVTAAPDASSQPSICASGRNVNTEAIVRALLSGRMAGAQATPLRTEKDLTAEERSNIKAQSVSEPLPDGFFFNGSNFVDFDGTVFQYHPEMDRLVAEYLEQSNQSLRAANQEAARKALEMDKELSGCIALAKQGRVGR
;
A
#
# COMPACT_ATOMS: atom_id res chain seq x y z
N MET A 1 -12.10 31.79 4.98
CA MET A 1 -13.10 30.74 5.26
C MET A 1 -13.40 30.80 6.75
N GLU A 2 -14.66 30.96 7.14
CA GLU A 2 -15.05 30.89 8.55
C GLU A 2 -16.02 29.74 8.73
N LEU A 3 -15.52 28.61 9.24
CA LEU A 3 -16.35 27.48 9.66
C LEU A 3 -16.93 27.84 11.04
N LEU A 4 -18.25 28.01 11.13
CA LEU A 4 -18.92 28.43 12.37
C LEU A 4 -19.26 27.22 13.23
N HIS A 5 -19.77 26.17 12.60
CA HIS A 5 -20.17 24.94 13.26
C HIS A 5 -20.04 23.76 12.31
N LEU A 6 -19.46 22.66 12.81
CA LEU A 6 -19.42 21.38 12.13
C LEU A 6 -19.93 20.32 13.10
N THR A 7 -20.97 19.58 12.70
CA THR A 7 -21.45 18.41 13.41
C THR A 7 -21.37 17.22 12.47
N ALA A 8 -20.70 16.16 12.90
CA ALA A 8 -20.53 14.94 12.13
C ALA A 8 -20.87 13.72 12.99
N CYS A 9 -21.73 12.85 12.50
CA CYS A 9 -21.95 11.51 13.01
C CYS A 9 -21.13 10.55 12.16
N LEU A 10 -20.10 9.95 12.75
CA LEU A 10 -19.12 9.10 12.07
C LEU A 10 -19.10 7.71 12.70
N GLY A 11 -19.03 6.67 11.88
CA GLY A 11 -18.67 5.33 12.35
C GLY A 11 -17.16 5.20 12.39
N LEU A 12 -16.59 4.97 13.57
CA LEU A 12 -15.16 4.75 13.74
C LEU A 12 -14.89 3.24 13.89
N ALA A 13 -14.19 2.66 12.93
CA ALA A 13 -13.63 1.32 13.06
C ALA A 13 -12.15 1.46 13.40
N ARG A 14 -11.69 0.79 14.48
CA ARG A 14 -10.29 0.84 14.92
C ARG A 14 -9.41 -0.20 14.21
N THR A 15 -10.04 -1.26 13.68
CA THR A 15 -9.37 -2.34 12.95
C THR A 15 -10.22 -2.77 11.75
N GLU A 16 -9.55 -3.34 10.74
CA GLU A 16 -10.19 -3.90 9.54
C GLU A 16 -11.07 -5.09 9.95
N GLY A 17 -12.40 -4.88 10.05
CA GLY A 17 -13.39 -5.91 10.40
C GLY A 17 -14.16 -5.70 11.70
N ASP A 18 -13.85 -4.68 12.50
CA ASP A 18 -14.61 -4.37 13.71
C ASP A 18 -15.93 -3.63 13.41
N LYS A 19 -16.94 -3.80 14.27
CA LYS A 19 -18.19 -3.06 14.15
C LYS A 19 -17.88 -1.57 14.40
N PRO A 20 -18.24 -0.66 13.48
CA PRO A 20 -17.95 0.75 13.66
C PRO A 20 -18.70 1.30 14.89
N GLU A 21 -17.97 1.90 15.82
CA GLU A 21 -18.55 2.63 16.94
C GLU A 21 -19.05 3.98 16.43
N LEU A 22 -20.34 4.27 16.63
CA LEU A 22 -20.92 5.53 16.17
C LEU A 22 -20.58 6.66 17.14
N VAL A 23 -19.97 7.72 16.62
CA VAL A 23 -19.47 8.85 17.38
C VAL A 23 -19.99 10.16 16.79
N VAL A 24 -20.41 11.06 17.66
CA VAL A 24 -20.82 12.42 17.32
C VAL A 24 -19.66 13.38 17.60
N LEU A 25 -19.16 14.00 16.54
CA LEU A 25 -18.13 15.03 16.58
C LEU A 25 -18.80 16.40 16.39
N LYS A 26 -18.68 17.27 17.39
CA LYS A 26 -19.09 18.67 17.30
C LYS A 26 -17.84 19.54 17.36
N ALA A 27 -17.56 20.26 16.28
CA ALA A 27 -16.50 21.24 16.21
C ALA A 27 -17.11 22.65 16.12
N LYS A 28 -16.55 23.54 16.93
CA LYS A 28 -16.78 24.98 16.94
C LYS A 28 -15.42 25.67 16.95
N ARG A 29 -15.39 26.98 16.75
CA ARG A 29 -14.15 27.76 16.76
C ARG A 29 -13.38 27.54 18.06
N GLY A 30 -12.23 26.86 17.98
CA GLY A 30 -11.36 26.56 19.12
C GLY A 30 -11.76 25.37 20.01
N PHE A 31 -12.87 24.69 19.72
CA PHE A 31 -13.37 23.58 20.54
C PHE A 31 -13.83 22.41 19.69
N VAL A 32 -13.38 21.21 20.04
CA VAL A 32 -13.84 19.95 19.45
C VAL A 32 -14.27 19.03 20.59
N THR A 33 -15.52 18.57 20.52
CA THR A 33 -16.06 17.57 21.45
C THR A 33 -16.44 16.32 20.68
N VAL A 34 -15.98 15.18 21.18
CA VAL A 34 -16.24 13.86 20.62
C VAL A 34 -17.04 13.09 21.67
N THR A 35 -18.21 12.58 21.30
CA THR A 35 -19.13 11.90 22.23
C THR A 35 -19.67 10.64 21.56
N ALA A 36 -19.83 9.55 22.32
CA ALA A 36 -20.52 8.35 21.81
C ALA A 36 -21.95 8.72 21.37
N ALA A 37 -22.40 8.16 20.24
CA ALA A 37 -23.74 8.43 19.76
C ALA A 37 -24.79 7.78 20.69
N PRO A 38 -25.86 8.50 21.05
CA PRO A 38 -26.89 7.99 21.97
C PRO A 38 -27.76 6.89 21.35
N ASP A 39 -27.92 6.89 20.02
CA ASP A 39 -28.77 5.96 19.29
C ASP A 39 -27.96 5.17 18.24
N ALA A 40 -27.92 3.84 18.40
CA ALA A 40 -27.27 2.93 17.46
C ALA A 40 -27.94 2.86 16.06
N SER A 41 -29.07 3.57 15.85
CA SER A 41 -29.82 3.60 14.58
C SER A 41 -29.58 4.86 13.74
N SER A 42 -28.80 5.84 14.22
CA SER A 42 -28.50 7.04 13.45
C SER A 42 -27.57 6.74 12.28
N GLN A 43 -27.99 7.13 11.07
CA GLN A 43 -27.13 7.04 9.89
C GLN A 43 -25.99 8.07 9.98
N PRO A 44 -24.77 7.72 9.52
CA PRO A 44 -23.65 8.65 9.51
C PRO A 44 -23.98 9.84 8.61
N SER A 45 -23.86 11.06 9.14
CA SER A 45 -24.22 12.29 8.46
C SER A 45 -23.31 13.43 8.90
N ILE A 46 -23.05 14.38 8.00
CA ILE A 46 -22.14 15.51 8.26
C ILE A 46 -22.86 16.80 7.87
N CYS A 47 -22.93 17.73 8.81
CA CYS A 47 -23.47 19.07 8.62
C CYS A 47 -22.37 20.10 8.90
N ALA A 48 -22.04 20.89 7.90
CA ALA A 48 -21.08 21.99 7.99
C ALA A 48 -21.80 23.32 7.73
N SER A 49 -21.61 24.30 8.60
CA SER A 49 -22.19 25.65 8.48
C SER A 49 -21.12 26.72 8.64
N GLY A 50 -21.12 27.72 7.77
CA GLY A 50 -20.12 28.78 7.75
C GLY A 50 -20.22 29.72 6.55
N ARG A 51 -19.29 30.67 6.46
CA ARG A 51 -19.14 31.58 5.30
C ARG A 51 -18.07 31.07 4.34
N ASN A 52 -18.40 31.03 3.06
CA ASN A 52 -17.52 30.58 1.97
C ASN A 52 -16.92 29.19 2.21
N VAL A 53 -17.79 28.22 2.52
CA VAL A 53 -17.40 26.85 2.83
C VAL A 53 -17.06 26.11 1.53
N ASN A 54 -15.83 25.59 1.43
CA ASN A 54 -15.41 24.78 0.30
C ASN A 54 -15.77 23.30 0.55
N THR A 55 -16.81 22.81 -0.13
CA THR A 55 -17.28 21.43 -0.02
C THR A 55 -16.25 20.41 -0.49
N GLU A 56 -15.48 20.72 -1.53
CA GLU A 56 -14.41 19.85 -2.03
C GLU A 56 -13.28 19.67 -1.01
N ALA A 57 -12.87 20.76 -0.34
CA ALA A 57 -11.85 20.69 0.71
C ALA A 57 -12.31 19.84 1.91
N ILE A 58 -13.59 19.94 2.29
CA ILE A 58 -14.16 19.13 3.38
C ILE A 58 -14.21 17.65 2.98
N VAL A 59 -14.68 17.34 1.77
CA VAL A 59 -14.73 15.95 1.26
C VAL A 59 -13.32 15.34 1.21
N ARG A 60 -12.33 16.06 0.69
CA ARG A 60 -10.94 15.61 0.68
C ARG A 60 -10.39 15.38 2.09
N ALA A 61 -10.65 16.30 3.03
CA ALA A 61 -10.19 16.15 4.42
C ALA A 61 -10.83 14.94 5.11
N LEU A 62 -12.13 14.70 4.91
CA LEU A 62 -12.81 13.53 5.47
C LEU A 62 -12.25 12.22 4.91
N LEU A 63 -11.99 12.17 3.60
CA LEU A 63 -11.48 10.99 2.92
C LEU A 63 -9.98 10.77 3.20
N SER A 64 -9.22 11.83 3.51
CA SER A 64 -7.83 11.71 3.96
C SER A 64 -7.68 11.07 5.35
N GLY A 65 -8.76 11.05 6.15
CA GLY A 65 -8.79 10.36 7.44
C GLY A 65 -8.97 8.83 7.32
N ARG A 66 -9.14 8.29 6.11
CA ARG A 66 -9.16 6.84 5.88
C ARG A 66 -7.79 6.25 6.23
N MET A 67 -7.77 5.08 6.88
CA MET A 67 -6.51 4.39 7.13
C MET A 67 -5.80 4.12 5.79
N ALA A 68 -4.51 4.48 5.73
CA ALA A 68 -3.73 4.31 4.51
C ALA A 68 -3.73 2.83 4.11
N GLY A 69 -4.16 2.55 2.88
CA GLY A 69 -4.04 1.23 2.29
C GLY A 69 -2.58 0.80 2.17
N ALA A 70 -2.36 -0.50 1.94
CA ALA A 70 -1.04 -1.05 1.70
C ALA A 70 -0.28 -0.23 0.66
N GLN A 71 0.90 0.28 1.02
CA GLN A 71 1.73 1.04 0.11
C GLN A 71 2.50 0.10 -0.82
N ALA A 72 2.78 0.57 -2.04
CA ALA A 72 3.58 -0.20 -2.99
C ALA A 72 4.99 -0.38 -2.44
N THR A 73 5.42 -1.63 -2.30
CA THR A 73 6.77 -1.98 -1.84
C THR A 73 7.72 -1.92 -3.03
N PRO A 74 8.92 -1.30 -2.90
CA PRO A 74 9.89 -1.28 -3.99
C PRO A 74 10.34 -2.70 -4.35
N LEU A 75 10.54 -2.93 -5.66
CA LEU A 75 11.08 -4.18 -6.19
C LEU A 75 12.53 -4.35 -5.76
N ARG A 76 12.93 -5.59 -5.48
CA ARG A 76 14.30 -5.93 -5.13
C ARG A 76 15.19 -5.92 -6.37
N THR A 77 16.39 -5.37 -6.22
CA THR A 77 17.41 -5.32 -7.28
C THR A 77 18.67 -6.08 -6.86
N GLU A 78 19.60 -6.30 -7.79
CA GLU A 78 20.86 -7.02 -7.52
C GLU A 78 21.72 -6.42 -6.40
N LYS A 79 21.50 -5.14 -6.11
CA LYS A 79 22.18 -4.38 -5.04
C LYS A 79 21.60 -4.68 -3.66
N ASP A 80 20.39 -5.21 -3.60
CA ASP A 80 19.70 -5.58 -2.36
C ASP A 80 20.00 -7.01 -1.92
N LEU A 81 20.68 -7.81 -2.76
CA LEU A 81 21.07 -9.18 -2.42
C LEU A 81 22.15 -9.19 -1.33
N THR A 82 21.80 -9.81 -0.22
CA THR A 82 22.72 -10.09 0.88
C THR A 82 23.73 -11.19 0.51
N ALA A 83 24.85 -11.24 1.23
CA ALA A 83 25.86 -12.28 1.03
C ALA A 83 25.30 -13.70 1.31
N GLU A 84 24.34 -13.82 2.23
CA GLU A 84 23.66 -15.08 2.55
C GLU A 84 22.78 -15.56 1.39
N GLU A 85 22.03 -14.65 0.75
CA GLU A 85 21.22 -14.98 -0.43
C GLU A 85 22.10 -15.43 -1.60
N ARG A 86 23.25 -14.77 -1.81
CA ARG A 86 24.24 -15.21 -2.82
C ARG A 86 24.80 -16.60 -2.53
N SER A 87 25.01 -16.93 -1.25
CA SER A 87 25.45 -18.27 -0.85
C SER A 87 24.36 -19.33 -1.07
N ASN A 88 23.09 -18.98 -0.84
CA ASN A 88 21.96 -19.87 -1.12
C ASN A 88 21.79 -20.11 -2.62
N ILE A 89 21.94 -19.06 -3.45
CA ILE A 89 21.91 -19.19 -4.90
C ILE A 89 23.06 -20.08 -5.38
N LYS A 90 24.27 -19.93 -4.81
CA LYS A 90 25.40 -20.84 -5.08
C LYS A 90 25.09 -22.29 -4.69
N ALA A 91 24.42 -22.52 -3.55
CA ALA A 91 24.07 -23.88 -3.14
C ALA A 91 23.06 -24.53 -4.09
N GLN A 92 22.09 -23.75 -4.57
CA GLN A 92 21.10 -24.20 -5.56
C GLN A 92 21.72 -24.39 -6.96
N SER A 93 22.72 -23.59 -7.31
CA SER A 93 23.40 -23.69 -8.61
C SER A 93 24.23 -24.95 -8.79
N VAL A 94 24.53 -25.69 -7.72
CA VAL A 94 25.26 -26.98 -7.81
C VAL A 94 24.38 -28.07 -8.44
N SER A 95 23.06 -27.96 -8.31
CA SER A 95 22.10 -28.89 -8.95
C SER A 95 21.70 -28.50 -10.37
N GLU A 96 22.11 -27.32 -10.85
CA GLU A 96 21.85 -26.85 -12.21
C GLU A 96 22.83 -27.50 -13.21
N PRO A 97 22.40 -27.76 -14.46
CA PRO A 97 23.27 -28.28 -15.50
C PRO A 97 24.34 -27.25 -15.84
N LEU A 98 25.61 -27.68 -15.74
CA LEU A 98 26.75 -26.84 -16.10
C LEU A 98 26.93 -26.76 -17.62
N PRO A 99 27.40 -25.61 -18.14
CA PRO A 99 27.81 -25.49 -19.53
C PRO A 99 28.95 -26.46 -19.88
N ASP A 100 29.03 -26.85 -21.14
CA ASP A 100 30.10 -27.72 -21.64
C ASP A 100 31.49 -27.13 -21.31
N GLY A 101 32.37 -27.98 -20.77
CA GLY A 101 33.72 -27.59 -20.34
C GLY A 101 33.83 -27.26 -18.85
N PHE A 102 32.72 -27.03 -18.15
CA PHE A 102 32.72 -26.75 -16.71
C PHE A 102 32.31 -27.98 -15.89
N PHE A 103 32.96 -28.16 -14.74
CA PHE A 103 32.59 -29.18 -13.77
C PHE A 103 32.70 -28.66 -12.34
N PHE A 104 31.89 -29.20 -11.45
CA PHE A 104 31.94 -28.88 -10.02
C PHE A 104 32.77 -29.93 -9.28
N ASN A 105 33.85 -29.50 -8.62
CA ASN A 105 34.77 -30.41 -7.93
C ASN A 105 34.38 -30.71 -6.46
N GLY A 106 33.16 -30.34 -6.06
CA GLY A 106 32.68 -30.47 -4.68
C GLY A 106 32.91 -29.24 -3.80
N SER A 107 33.74 -28.29 -4.23
CA SER A 107 33.98 -27.03 -3.50
C SER A 107 33.86 -25.78 -4.38
N ASN A 108 34.37 -25.87 -5.61
CA ASN A 108 34.40 -24.78 -6.58
C ASN A 108 34.03 -25.29 -7.99
N PHE A 109 33.69 -24.36 -8.85
CA PHE A 109 33.49 -24.62 -10.28
C PHE A 109 34.83 -24.52 -10.99
N VAL A 110 35.11 -25.43 -11.91
CA VAL A 110 36.39 -25.48 -12.61
C VAL A 110 36.11 -25.66 -14.10
N ASP A 111 36.83 -24.90 -14.93
CA ASP A 111 36.79 -25.04 -16.38
C ASP A 111 37.78 -26.11 -16.86
N PHE A 112 37.71 -26.48 -18.13
CA PHE A 112 38.58 -27.48 -18.77
C PHE A 112 40.06 -27.10 -18.69
N ASP A 113 40.38 -25.80 -18.71
CA ASP A 113 41.73 -25.27 -18.52
C ASP A 113 42.21 -25.27 -17.06
N GLY A 114 41.37 -25.73 -16.11
CA GLY A 114 41.72 -25.79 -14.68
C GLY A 114 41.52 -24.47 -13.92
N THR A 115 40.94 -23.46 -14.57
CA THR A 115 40.60 -22.18 -13.92
C THR A 115 39.50 -22.38 -12.89
N VAL A 116 39.73 -21.92 -11.66
CA VAL A 116 38.79 -22.09 -10.53
C VAL A 116 37.89 -20.87 -10.39
N PHE A 117 36.59 -21.11 -10.41
CA PHE A 117 35.54 -20.13 -10.21
C PHE A 117 34.82 -20.40 -8.88
N GLN A 118 34.65 -19.33 -8.09
CA GLN A 118 33.94 -19.42 -6.81
C GLN A 118 32.43 -19.61 -7.00
N TYR A 119 31.89 -19.18 -8.14
CA TYR A 119 30.48 -19.19 -8.47
C TYR A 119 30.20 -19.82 -9.84
N HIS A 120 28.93 -20.13 -10.10
CA HIS A 120 28.50 -20.73 -11.37
C HIS A 120 28.76 -19.77 -12.56
N PRO A 121 29.19 -20.26 -13.73
CA PRO A 121 29.39 -19.40 -14.91
C PRO A 121 28.13 -18.63 -15.33
N GLU A 122 26.93 -19.18 -15.06
CA GLU A 122 25.64 -18.51 -15.29
C GLU A 122 25.03 -17.90 -14.01
N MET A 123 25.84 -17.38 -13.07
CA MET A 123 25.30 -16.78 -11.85
C MET A 123 24.32 -15.63 -12.11
N ASP A 124 24.60 -14.77 -13.09
CA ASP A 124 23.75 -13.61 -13.38
C ASP A 124 22.32 -14.05 -13.76
N ARG A 125 22.20 -15.16 -14.50
CA ARG A 125 20.90 -15.75 -14.84
C ARG A 125 20.19 -16.27 -13.60
N LEU A 126 20.88 -17.01 -12.73
CA LEU A 126 20.30 -17.58 -11.51
C LEU A 126 19.88 -16.49 -10.52
N VAL A 127 20.67 -15.42 -10.41
CA VAL A 127 20.32 -14.23 -9.62
C VAL A 127 19.08 -13.56 -10.20
N ALA A 128 18.98 -13.43 -11.53
CA ALA A 128 17.81 -12.87 -12.19
C ALA A 128 16.54 -13.71 -11.96
N GLU A 129 16.62 -15.04 -12.07
CA GLU A 129 15.49 -15.95 -11.79
C GLU A 129 15.06 -15.86 -10.32
N TYR A 130 16.01 -15.82 -9.37
CA TYR A 130 15.72 -15.64 -7.94
C TYR A 130 15.03 -14.29 -7.66
N LEU A 131 15.56 -13.21 -8.23
CA LEU A 131 14.97 -11.88 -8.12
C LEU A 131 13.59 -11.82 -8.75
N GLU A 132 13.40 -12.46 -9.90
CA GLU A 132 12.11 -12.53 -10.57
C GLU A 132 11.07 -13.25 -9.72
N GLN A 133 11.42 -14.39 -9.13
CA GLN A 133 10.53 -15.12 -8.23
C GLN A 133 10.15 -14.29 -6.99
N SER A 134 11.14 -13.62 -6.38
CA SER A 134 10.89 -12.73 -5.23
C SER A 134 10.00 -11.55 -5.64
N ASN A 135 10.32 -10.91 -6.77
CA ASN A 135 9.60 -9.76 -7.30
C ASN A 135 8.21 -10.11 -7.82
N GLN A 136 7.94 -11.34 -8.24
CA GLN A 136 6.62 -11.75 -8.72
C GLN A 136 5.55 -11.59 -7.63
N SER A 137 5.88 -12.01 -6.41
CA SER A 137 4.99 -11.83 -5.25
C SER A 137 4.75 -10.35 -4.92
N LEU A 138 5.80 -9.53 -5.00
CA LEU A 138 5.73 -8.08 -4.80
C LEU A 138 4.93 -7.38 -5.91
N ARG A 139 5.09 -7.81 -7.18
CA ARG A 139 4.33 -7.29 -8.32
C ARG A 139 2.84 -7.51 -8.13
N ALA A 140 2.43 -8.72 -7.72
CA ALA A 140 1.04 -9.02 -7.46
C ALA A 140 0.46 -8.16 -6.32
N ALA A 141 1.19 -8.02 -5.22
CA ALA A 141 0.79 -7.15 -4.11
C ALA A 141 0.69 -5.67 -4.52
N ASN A 142 1.67 -5.18 -5.29
CA ASN A 142 1.69 -3.81 -5.79
C ASN A 142 0.58 -3.53 -6.80
N GLN A 143 0.24 -4.51 -7.65
CA GLN A 143 -0.89 -4.40 -8.57
C GLN A 143 -2.20 -4.29 -7.80
N GLU A 144 -2.39 -5.09 -6.75
CA GLU A 144 -3.58 -5.00 -5.91
C GLU A 144 -3.66 -3.67 -5.16
N ALA A 145 -2.53 -3.19 -4.61
CA ALA A 145 -2.44 -1.88 -3.98
C ALA A 145 -2.78 -0.74 -4.97
N ALA A 146 -2.26 -0.81 -6.19
CA ALA A 146 -2.54 0.16 -7.24
C ALA A 146 -4.01 0.13 -7.69
N ARG A 147 -4.61 -1.05 -7.79
CA ARG A 147 -6.04 -1.23 -8.12
C ARG A 147 -6.92 -0.56 -7.05
N LYS A 148 -6.65 -0.84 -5.77
CA LYS A 148 -7.34 -0.20 -4.64
C LYS A 148 -7.14 1.31 -4.64
N ALA A 149 -5.93 1.79 -4.93
CA ALA A 149 -5.66 3.23 -5.04
C ALA A 149 -6.49 3.91 -6.15
N LEU A 150 -6.58 3.28 -7.32
CA LEU A 150 -7.39 3.78 -8.43
C LEU A 150 -8.89 3.76 -8.11
N GLU A 151 -9.37 2.72 -7.44
CA GLU A 151 -10.76 2.64 -6.99
C GLU A 151 -11.07 3.76 -5.99
N MET A 152 -10.19 4.00 -5.02
CA MET A 152 -10.33 5.11 -4.08
C MET A 152 -10.34 6.48 -4.77
N ASP A 153 -9.52 6.68 -5.81
CA ASP A 153 -9.52 7.93 -6.58
C ASP A 153 -10.84 8.15 -7.34
N LYS A 154 -11.39 7.08 -7.92
CA LYS A 154 -12.71 7.11 -8.56
C LYS A 154 -13.82 7.44 -7.56
N GLU A 155 -13.80 6.83 -6.37
CA GLU A 155 -14.74 7.14 -5.29
C GLU A 155 -14.64 8.61 -4.88
N LEU A 156 -13.42 9.11 -4.66
CA LEU A 156 -13.17 10.50 -4.30
C LEU A 156 -13.72 11.45 -5.36
N SER A 157 -13.44 11.18 -6.64
CA SER A 157 -13.94 11.96 -7.77
C SER A 157 -15.48 11.96 -7.81
N GLY A 158 -16.10 10.80 -7.58
CA GLY A 158 -17.55 10.65 -7.48
C GLY A 158 -18.15 11.46 -6.32
N CYS A 159 -17.56 11.39 -5.13
CA CYS A 159 -17.99 12.18 -3.96
C CYS A 159 -17.84 13.69 -4.19
N ILE A 160 -16.75 14.13 -4.83
CA ILE A 160 -16.55 15.55 -5.18
C ILE A 160 -17.58 16.00 -6.22
N ALA A 161 -17.89 15.18 -7.21
CA ALA A 161 -18.91 15.48 -8.21
C ALA A 161 -20.30 15.63 -7.57
N LEU A 162 -20.68 14.73 -6.66
CA LEU A 162 -21.93 14.83 -5.89
C LEU A 162 -21.96 16.07 -5.00
N ALA A 163 -20.85 16.40 -4.33
CA ALA A 163 -20.74 17.59 -3.50
C ALA A 163 -20.84 18.90 -4.30
N LYS A 164 -20.46 18.89 -5.59
CA LYS A 164 -20.63 20.02 -6.52
C LYS A 164 -22.05 20.10 -7.08
N GLN A 165 -22.72 18.96 -7.27
CA GLN A 165 -24.11 18.88 -7.73
C GLN A 165 -25.13 19.16 -6.61
N GLY A 166 -24.68 19.17 -5.35
CA GLY A 166 -25.44 19.52 -4.16
C GLY A 166 -26.10 20.89 -4.26
N ARG A 167 -27.30 20.88 -4.83
CA ARG A 167 -28.31 21.92 -4.78
C ARG A 167 -28.45 22.38 -3.33
N VAL A 168 -28.27 23.68 -3.10
CA VAL A 168 -28.71 24.35 -1.88
C VAL A 168 -30.23 24.09 -1.78
N GLY A 169 -30.60 23.07 -1.01
CA GLY A 169 -31.98 22.81 -0.63
C GLY A 169 -32.43 23.98 0.24
N ARG A 170 -33.51 24.63 -0.20
CA ARG A 170 -34.17 25.77 0.44
C ARG A 170 -34.58 25.47 1.87
#